data_AF-A0A2R6NFH3-F1
#
_entry.id   AF-A0A2R6NFH3-F1
#
_cell.length_a   1.000
_cell.length_b   1.000
_cell.length_c   1.000
_cell.angle_alpha   90.00
_cell.angle_beta   90.00
_cell.angle_gamma   90.00
#
_symmetry.space_group_name_H-M   'P 1'
#
loop_
_entity.id
_entity.type
_entity.pdbx_description
1 polymer ?
#
loop_
_entity_poly.entity_id
_entity_poly.type
_entity_poly.pdbx_seq_one_letter_code
_entity_poly.pdbx_strand_id
1 'polypeptide(L)'
;MRESSRRRKQNVFDISDLNTRRRDWRHFIRWAKQRLNARSVFFLICAITLLVYSIVVVKEKIRRALRWVDPPPLYERYHRAELALPQHDTEHAFSQGQKYLWVNNHVSALGWGNYLEDLIMNAQIAYISGRAFVFDNYTWNRDNTEYSEYSGKLIPSQIPLSALISGPLVGGPFTAGDRTPLAVHKLYFDKICPNPTIIDTTPVRETINDENASALTILNTWVDFLRSIADPCVEISRYSSRIFDY
;
A
#
# COMPACT_ATOMS: atom_id res chain seq x y z
N MET A 1 119.07 -13.38 19.59
CA MET A 1 118.31 -13.12 20.82
C MET A 1 117.03 -12.36 20.43
N ARG A 2 115.85 -12.82 20.90
CA ARG A 2 114.46 -12.31 20.70
C ARG A 2 113.83 -12.61 19.33
N GLU A 3 112.91 -13.57 19.10
CA GLU A 3 111.76 -14.18 19.80
C GLU A 3 110.42 -13.74 19.18
N SER A 4 109.73 -14.72 18.56
CA SER A 4 108.56 -14.54 17.69
C SER A 4 107.26 -14.56 18.50
N SER A 5 106.40 -13.54 18.33
CA SER A 5 105.10 -13.41 19.01
C SER A 5 103.96 -13.86 18.10
N ARG A 6 103.40 -15.06 18.35
CA ARG A 6 102.13 -15.55 17.79
C ARG A 6 100.97 -15.11 18.69
N ARG A 7 100.12 -14.18 18.23
CA ARG A 7 98.81 -13.88 18.86
C ARG A 7 97.74 -14.88 18.42
N ARG A 8 97.30 -15.74 19.33
CA ARG A 8 96.10 -16.59 19.19
C ARG A 8 94.87 -15.74 19.56
N LYS A 9 94.00 -15.43 18.59
CA LYS A 9 92.66 -14.89 18.87
C LYS A 9 91.75 -16.06 19.29
N GLN A 10 91.39 -16.12 20.57
CA GLN A 10 90.31 -16.97 21.07
C GLN A 10 88.98 -16.34 20.67
N ASN A 11 88.29 -16.95 19.70
CA ASN A 11 86.86 -16.72 19.49
C ASN A 11 86.10 -17.45 20.59
N VAL A 12 85.76 -16.72 21.66
CA VAL A 12 84.79 -17.18 22.65
C VAL A 12 83.42 -17.04 22.01
N PHE A 13 82.83 -18.16 21.62
CA PHE A 13 81.45 -18.23 21.17
C PHE A 13 80.55 -17.97 22.39
N ASP A 14 79.95 -16.79 22.45
CA ASP A 14 79.12 -16.35 23.57
C ASP A 14 77.76 -17.05 23.53
N ILE A 15 77.56 -18.00 24.45
CA ILE A 15 76.36 -18.82 24.59
C ILE A 15 75.13 -17.95 24.95
N SER A 16 75.33 -16.72 25.45
CA SER A 16 74.24 -15.81 25.78
C SER A 16 73.44 -15.33 24.55
N ASP A 17 74.07 -15.24 23.38
CA ASP A 17 73.44 -14.80 22.11
C ASP A 17 72.51 -15.86 21.48
N LEU A 18 72.75 -17.14 21.78
CA LEU A 18 71.88 -18.23 21.35
C LEU A 18 70.55 -18.26 22.14
N ASN A 19 70.55 -17.78 23.38
CA ASN A 19 69.36 -17.75 24.23
C ASN A 19 68.42 -16.58 23.91
N THR A 20 68.95 -15.41 23.55
CA THR A 20 68.17 -14.25 23.06
C THR A 20 67.50 -14.58 21.72
N ARG A 21 68.22 -15.15 20.75
CA ARG A 21 67.64 -15.62 19.48
C ARG A 21 66.53 -16.66 19.67
N ARG A 22 66.67 -17.58 20.64
CA ARG A 22 65.63 -18.58 20.97
C ARG A 22 64.38 -17.96 21.59
N ARG A 23 64.53 -16.90 22.40
CA ARG A 23 63.40 -16.20 23.02
C ARG A 23 62.59 -15.45 21.96
N ASP A 24 63.28 -14.78 21.04
CA ASP A 24 62.68 -14.04 19.93
C ASP A 24 61.88 -14.93 18.97
N TRP A 25 62.43 -16.13 18.66
CA TRP A 25 61.76 -17.11 17.81
C TRP A 25 60.43 -17.62 18.41
N ARG A 26 60.35 -17.78 19.74
CA ARG A 26 59.11 -18.19 20.42
C ARG A 26 58.05 -17.09 20.38
N HIS A 27 58.44 -15.83 20.49
CA HIS A 27 57.52 -14.69 20.34
C HIS A 27 57.01 -14.59 18.89
N PHE A 28 57.89 -14.78 17.91
CA PHE A 28 57.52 -14.83 16.49
C PHE A 28 56.54 -15.98 16.17
N ILE A 29 56.78 -17.21 16.67
CA ILE A 29 55.82 -18.32 16.48
C ILE A 29 54.46 -18.00 17.12
N ARG A 30 54.43 -17.46 18.35
CA ARG A 30 53.16 -17.15 19.03
C ARG A 30 52.39 -16.07 18.28
N TRP A 31 53.08 -15.02 17.83
CA TRP A 31 52.50 -13.95 17.02
C TRP A 31 52.00 -14.45 15.66
N ALA A 32 52.77 -15.30 14.97
CA ALA A 32 52.38 -15.92 13.71
C ALA A 32 51.17 -16.86 13.87
N LYS A 33 51.13 -17.67 14.93
CA LYS A 33 49.97 -18.52 15.29
C LYS A 33 48.74 -17.66 15.64
N GLN A 34 48.89 -16.58 16.39
CA GLN A 34 47.79 -15.65 16.69
C GLN A 34 47.26 -14.97 15.42
N ARG A 35 48.12 -14.56 14.47
CA ARG A 35 47.71 -13.97 13.19
C ARG A 35 47.02 -14.98 12.26
N LEU A 36 47.51 -16.22 12.19
CA LEU A 36 46.87 -17.30 11.44
C LEU A 36 45.49 -17.63 12.04
N ASN A 37 45.39 -17.71 13.36
CA ASN A 37 44.12 -17.93 14.05
C ASN A 37 43.13 -16.77 13.83
N ALA A 38 43.59 -15.52 13.86
CA ALA A 38 42.75 -14.35 13.61
C ALA A 38 42.19 -14.33 12.16
N ARG A 39 43.02 -14.69 11.16
CA ARG A 39 42.57 -14.81 9.76
C ARG A 39 41.54 -15.91 9.60
N SER A 40 41.78 -17.09 10.17
CA SER A 40 40.85 -18.22 10.12
C SER A 40 39.51 -17.90 10.79
N VAL A 41 39.53 -17.22 11.95
CA VAL A 41 38.32 -16.76 12.65
C VAL A 41 37.55 -15.73 11.79
N PHE A 42 38.24 -14.77 11.18
CA PHE A 42 37.61 -13.81 10.28
C PHE A 42 36.91 -14.48 9.10
N PHE A 43 37.58 -15.40 8.40
CA PHE A 43 36.97 -16.14 7.29
C PHE A 43 35.78 -16.99 7.73
N LEU A 44 35.85 -17.61 8.92
CA LEU A 44 34.73 -18.37 9.48
C LEU A 44 33.53 -17.47 9.75
N ILE A 45 33.73 -16.29 10.35
CA ILE A 45 32.66 -15.32 10.58
C ILE A 45 32.04 -14.89 9.25
N CYS A 46 32.85 -14.53 8.25
CA CYS A 46 32.36 -14.17 6.91
C CYS A 46 31.57 -15.31 6.24
N ALA A 47 32.03 -16.56 6.36
CA ALA A 47 31.32 -17.70 5.81
C ALA A 47 29.96 -17.92 6.51
N ILE A 48 29.92 -17.78 7.84
CA ILE A 48 28.67 -17.87 8.62
C ILE A 48 27.71 -16.74 8.24
N THR A 49 28.18 -15.49 8.14
CA THR A 49 27.32 -14.36 7.77
C THR A 49 26.77 -14.49 6.36
N LEU A 50 27.58 -14.94 5.39
CA LEU A 50 27.13 -15.22 4.03
C LEU A 50 26.12 -16.37 3.97
N LEU A 51 26.34 -17.43 4.76
CA LEU A 51 25.40 -18.55 4.86
C LEU A 51 24.06 -18.10 5.45
N VAL A 52 24.08 -17.35 6.56
CA VAL A 52 22.87 -16.80 7.19
C VAL A 52 22.13 -15.87 6.22
N TYR A 53 22.85 -14.97 5.55
CA TYR A 53 22.27 -14.10 4.53
C TYR A 53 21.60 -14.91 3.41
N SER A 54 22.29 -15.93 2.89
CA SER A 54 21.76 -16.80 1.84
C SER A 54 20.51 -17.54 2.28
N ILE A 55 20.49 -18.07 3.51
CA ILE A 55 19.31 -18.74 4.09
C ILE A 55 18.14 -17.75 4.20
N VAL A 56 18.37 -16.53 4.67
CA VAL A 56 17.33 -15.49 4.78
C VAL A 56 16.76 -15.14 3.40
N VAL A 57 17.62 -14.91 2.40
CA VAL A 57 17.20 -14.59 1.03
C VAL A 57 16.42 -15.74 0.38
N VAL A 58 16.90 -16.98 0.52
CA VAL A 58 16.22 -18.16 -0.01
C VAL A 58 14.88 -18.38 0.68
N LYS A 59 14.80 -18.26 2.01
CA LYS A 59 13.54 -18.35 2.75
C LYS A 59 12.53 -17.30 2.30
N GLU A 60 12.96 -16.07 2.06
CA GLU A 60 12.04 -15.02 1.58
C GLU A 60 11.58 -15.28 0.13
N LYS A 61 12.46 -15.78 -0.75
CA LYS A 61 12.05 -16.21 -2.11
C LYS A 61 11.04 -17.35 -2.07
N ILE A 62 11.27 -18.37 -1.24
CA ILE A 62 10.32 -19.49 -1.06
C ILE A 62 8.99 -18.99 -0.49
N ARG A 63 9.02 -18.13 0.53
CA ARG A 63 7.82 -17.53 1.12
C ARG A 63 7.02 -16.73 0.09
N ARG A 64 7.70 -15.94 -0.75
CA ARG A 64 7.08 -15.22 -1.88
C ARG A 64 6.41 -16.19 -2.86
N ALA A 65 7.11 -17.24 -3.28
CA ALA A 65 6.56 -18.23 -4.19
C ALA A 65 5.33 -18.95 -3.61
N LEU A 66 5.39 -19.34 -2.34
CA LEU A 66 4.28 -20.00 -1.64
C LEU A 66 3.04 -19.10 -1.50
N ARG A 67 3.19 -17.76 -1.42
CA ARG A 67 2.05 -16.83 -1.38
C ARG A 67 1.14 -16.89 -2.62
N TRP A 68 1.64 -17.39 -3.74
CA TRP A 68 0.87 -17.52 -4.99
C TRP A 68 0.19 -18.88 -5.15
N VAL A 69 0.47 -19.84 -4.26
CA VAL A 69 -0.09 -21.19 -4.33
C VAL A 69 -1.54 -21.21 -3.83
N ASP A 70 -1.89 -20.31 -2.92
CA ASP A 70 -3.24 -20.17 -2.36
C ASP A 70 -3.55 -18.67 -2.18
N PRO A 71 -3.99 -17.99 -3.26
CA PRO A 71 -4.21 -16.56 -3.22
C PRO A 71 -5.45 -16.22 -2.39
N PRO A 72 -5.57 -14.99 -1.88
CA PRO A 72 -6.77 -14.59 -1.14
C PRO A 72 -8.03 -14.67 -2.03
N PRO A 73 -9.23 -14.82 -1.43
CA PRO A 73 -10.47 -14.91 -2.19
C PRO A 73 -10.80 -13.58 -2.89
N LEU A 74 -11.46 -13.66 -4.05
CA LEU A 74 -11.90 -12.49 -4.85
C LEU A 74 -13.36 -12.10 -4.62
N TYR A 75 -14.05 -12.76 -3.68
CA TYR A 75 -15.41 -12.39 -3.23
C TYR A 75 -16.47 -12.34 -4.34
N GLU A 76 -16.39 -13.21 -5.35
CA GLU A 76 -17.26 -13.21 -6.54
C GLU A 76 -18.74 -13.37 -6.20
N ARG A 77 -19.06 -14.01 -5.08
CA ARG A 77 -20.43 -14.11 -4.58
C ARG A 77 -20.99 -12.74 -4.18
N TYR A 78 -20.18 -11.91 -3.52
CA TYR A 78 -20.56 -10.56 -3.12
C TYR A 78 -20.71 -9.66 -4.33
N HIS A 79 -19.75 -9.72 -5.26
CA HIS A 79 -19.83 -8.97 -6.52
C HIS A 79 -21.11 -9.30 -7.31
N ARG A 80 -21.43 -10.59 -7.50
CA ARG A 80 -22.66 -11.00 -8.17
C ARG A 80 -23.93 -10.53 -7.44
N ALA A 81 -23.91 -10.51 -6.11
CA ALA A 81 -25.04 -10.03 -5.32
C ALA A 81 -25.26 -8.51 -5.51
N GLU A 82 -24.18 -7.72 -5.53
CA GLU A 82 -24.25 -6.28 -5.84
C GLU A 82 -24.81 -6.04 -7.24
N LEU A 83 -24.35 -6.79 -8.24
CA LEU A 83 -24.87 -6.64 -9.61
C LEU A 83 -26.35 -7.02 -9.74
N ALA A 84 -26.84 -7.93 -8.90
CA ALA A 84 -28.22 -8.41 -8.90
C ALA A 84 -29.17 -7.61 -7.98
N LEU A 85 -28.75 -6.43 -7.49
CA LEU A 85 -29.61 -5.59 -6.65
C LEU A 85 -30.90 -5.19 -7.39
N PRO A 86 -32.09 -5.25 -6.74
CA PRO A 86 -33.37 -5.01 -7.40
C PRO A 86 -33.52 -3.63 -8.04
N GLN A 87 -32.84 -2.61 -7.52
CA GLN A 87 -32.85 -1.26 -8.06
C GLN A 87 -32.05 -1.11 -9.38
N HIS A 88 -31.35 -2.16 -9.84
CA HIS A 88 -30.63 -2.17 -11.11
C HIS A 88 -31.54 -2.47 -12.32
N ASP A 89 -32.73 -1.86 -12.35
CA ASP A 89 -33.65 -1.93 -13.47
C ASP A 89 -33.37 -0.80 -14.47
N THR A 90 -32.76 -1.15 -15.59
CA THR A 90 -32.37 -0.19 -16.63
C THR A 90 -33.56 0.42 -17.38
N GLU A 91 -34.71 -0.25 -17.43
CA GLU A 91 -35.87 0.23 -18.20
C GLU A 91 -36.54 1.43 -17.53
N HIS A 92 -36.51 1.47 -16.21
CA HIS A 92 -37.21 2.47 -15.40
C HIS A 92 -36.28 3.39 -14.60
N ALA A 93 -35.00 3.43 -14.96
CA ALA A 93 -33.92 4.12 -14.23
C ALA A 93 -34.25 5.57 -13.84
N PHE A 94 -34.96 6.31 -14.69
CA PHE A 94 -35.29 7.73 -14.47
C PHE A 94 -36.79 7.99 -14.27
N SER A 95 -37.62 6.94 -14.22
CA SER A 95 -39.08 7.04 -14.25
C SER A 95 -39.68 7.80 -13.06
N GLN A 96 -39.00 7.82 -11.91
CA GLN A 96 -39.41 8.54 -10.70
C GLN A 96 -38.55 9.80 -10.47
N GLY A 97 -37.84 10.28 -11.50
CA GLY A 97 -36.95 11.44 -11.39
C GLY A 97 -35.67 11.16 -10.60
N GLN A 98 -35.24 9.89 -10.52
CA GLN A 98 -33.99 9.54 -9.86
C GLN A 98 -32.81 10.27 -10.51
N LYS A 99 -31.93 10.78 -9.66
CA LYS A 99 -30.65 11.35 -10.03
C LYS A 99 -29.55 10.51 -9.40
N TYR A 100 -28.38 10.50 -10.01
CA TYR A 100 -27.23 9.69 -9.63
C TYR A 100 -26.02 10.58 -9.45
N LEU A 101 -25.15 10.20 -8.52
CA LEU A 101 -23.85 10.83 -8.30
C LEU A 101 -22.77 9.76 -8.25
N TRP A 102 -21.87 9.81 -9.22
CA TRP A 102 -20.63 9.05 -9.23
C TRP A 102 -19.46 9.94 -8.84
N VAL A 103 -18.67 9.54 -7.83
CA VAL A 103 -17.51 10.30 -7.37
C VAL A 103 -16.25 9.56 -7.81
N ASN A 104 -15.70 9.85 -9.00
CA ASN A 104 -14.62 9.02 -9.59
C ASN A 104 -13.24 9.27 -8.97
N ASN A 105 -13.04 10.43 -8.36
CA ASN A 105 -11.85 10.79 -7.59
C ASN A 105 -11.87 10.27 -6.15
N HIS A 106 -12.79 9.37 -5.79
CA HIS A 106 -12.79 8.73 -4.48
C HIS A 106 -11.43 8.02 -4.22
N VAL A 107 -11.08 7.88 -2.96
CA VAL A 107 -9.81 7.30 -2.50
C VAL A 107 -9.57 5.91 -3.12
N SER A 108 -8.36 5.68 -3.63
CA SER A 108 -7.91 4.35 -4.05
C SER A 108 -6.47 4.13 -3.63
N ALA A 109 -6.04 2.87 -3.55
CA ALA A 109 -4.69 2.47 -3.13
C ALA A 109 -4.25 2.95 -1.72
N LEU A 110 -5.20 3.35 -0.87
CA LEU A 110 -5.00 3.66 0.54
C LEU A 110 -5.74 2.64 1.40
N GLY A 111 -5.40 2.59 2.69
CA GLY A 111 -6.03 1.66 3.63
C GLY A 111 -7.52 1.90 3.82
N TRP A 112 -8.21 0.85 4.28
CA TRP A 112 -9.66 0.82 4.48
C TRP A 112 -10.23 1.99 5.28
N GLY A 113 -9.52 2.47 6.33
CA GLY A 113 -10.00 3.60 7.14
C GLY A 113 -10.19 4.87 6.32
N ASN A 114 -9.20 5.24 5.51
CA ASN A 114 -9.26 6.42 4.63
C ASN A 114 -10.35 6.25 3.56
N TYR A 115 -10.48 5.04 3.01
CA TYR A 115 -11.53 4.75 2.04
C TYR A 115 -12.93 4.86 2.64
N LEU A 116 -13.14 4.30 3.83
CA LEU A 116 -14.45 4.31 4.50
C LEU A 116 -14.88 5.73 4.86
N GLU A 117 -13.95 6.57 5.33
CA GLU A 117 -14.21 7.99 5.60
C GLU A 117 -14.65 8.72 4.32
N ASP A 118 -13.88 8.57 3.23
CA ASP A 118 -14.21 9.15 1.93
C ASP A 118 -15.59 8.70 1.42
N LEU A 119 -15.83 7.39 1.48
CA LEU A 119 -17.06 6.75 1.03
C LEU A 119 -18.29 7.29 1.76
N ILE A 120 -18.24 7.37 3.10
CA ILE A 120 -19.35 7.86 3.92
C ILE A 120 -19.64 9.32 3.58
N MET A 121 -18.60 10.15 3.47
CA MET A 121 -18.77 11.57 3.19
C MET A 121 -19.32 11.84 1.77
N ASN A 122 -18.83 11.09 0.78
CA ASN A 122 -19.33 11.15 -0.60
C ASN A 122 -20.80 10.66 -0.70
N ALA A 123 -21.13 9.59 0.01
CA ALA A 123 -22.51 9.10 0.06
C ALA A 123 -23.45 10.06 0.81
N GLN A 124 -22.96 10.75 1.84
CA GLN A 124 -23.73 11.78 2.53
C GLN A 124 -24.04 12.97 1.61
N ILE A 125 -23.09 13.40 0.77
CA ILE A 125 -23.35 14.39 -0.28
C ILE A 125 -24.45 13.92 -1.23
N ALA A 126 -24.34 12.68 -1.74
CA ALA A 126 -25.36 12.12 -2.64
C ALA A 126 -26.73 12.11 -1.99
N TYR A 127 -26.82 11.58 -0.76
CA TYR A 127 -28.04 11.51 0.03
C TYR A 127 -28.70 12.88 0.21
N ILE A 128 -27.97 13.88 0.73
CA ILE A 128 -28.55 15.21 1.01
C ILE A 128 -28.89 15.95 -0.31
N SER A 129 -28.10 15.76 -1.37
CA SER A 129 -28.38 16.37 -2.68
C SER A 129 -29.55 15.69 -3.43
N GLY A 130 -30.14 14.62 -2.88
CA GLY A 130 -31.26 13.90 -3.48
C GLY A 130 -30.85 13.01 -4.65
N ARG A 131 -29.62 12.48 -4.62
CA ARG A 131 -29.06 11.61 -5.65
C ARG A 131 -28.78 10.22 -5.06
N ALA A 132 -29.06 9.18 -5.84
CA ALA A 132 -28.54 7.84 -5.59
C ALA A 132 -27.02 7.89 -5.60
N PHE A 133 -26.42 7.39 -4.52
CA PHE A 133 -24.98 7.20 -4.47
C PHE A 133 -24.59 6.08 -5.43
N VAL A 134 -23.61 6.32 -6.29
CA VAL A 134 -23.04 5.29 -7.15
C VAL A 134 -21.80 4.75 -6.44
N PHE A 135 -21.81 3.47 -6.07
CA PHE A 135 -20.70 2.82 -5.39
C PHE A 135 -19.97 1.86 -6.33
N ASP A 136 -18.70 1.58 -6.02
CA ASP A 136 -17.90 0.55 -6.65
C ASP A 136 -17.08 -0.23 -5.62
N ASN A 137 -16.19 -1.08 -6.12
CA ASN A 137 -15.32 -1.91 -5.31
C ASN A 137 -14.30 -1.05 -4.55
N TYR A 138 -13.96 -1.45 -3.32
CA TYR A 138 -12.76 -0.96 -2.66
C TYR A 138 -11.53 -1.41 -3.46
N THR A 139 -10.86 -0.43 -4.09
CA THR A 139 -9.89 -0.70 -5.15
C THR A 139 -8.46 -0.25 -4.79
N TRP A 140 -7.54 -1.21 -4.80
CA TRP A 140 -6.09 -0.98 -4.68
C TRP A 140 -5.43 -0.71 -6.03
N ASN A 141 -5.90 -1.35 -7.10
CA ASN A 141 -5.36 -1.16 -8.44
C ASN A 141 -6.49 -1.16 -9.48
N ARG A 142 -6.46 -0.17 -10.39
CA ARG A 142 -7.51 0.08 -11.40
C ARG A 142 -7.15 -0.50 -12.78
N ASP A 143 -6.06 -1.23 -12.91
CA ASP A 143 -5.62 -1.87 -14.16
C ASP A 143 -6.33 -3.22 -14.46
N ASN A 144 -7.32 -3.58 -13.64
CA ASN A 144 -8.09 -4.83 -13.71
C ASN A 144 -7.27 -6.11 -13.42
N THR A 145 -6.13 -6.01 -12.75
CA THR A 145 -5.52 -7.20 -12.15
C THR A 145 -6.41 -7.74 -11.03
N GLU A 146 -6.42 -9.06 -10.82
CA GLU A 146 -7.16 -9.67 -9.70
C GLU A 146 -6.47 -9.41 -8.35
N TYR A 147 -5.15 -9.28 -8.36
CA TYR A 147 -4.33 -9.16 -7.16
C TYR A 147 -3.31 -8.02 -7.22
N SER A 148 -3.11 -7.38 -6.08
CA SER A 148 -2.08 -6.35 -5.84
C SER A 148 -1.12 -6.81 -4.74
N GLU A 149 0.07 -6.24 -4.69
CA GLU A 149 1.00 -6.43 -3.57
C GLU A 149 0.95 -5.22 -2.63
N TYR A 150 0.72 -5.48 -1.34
CA TYR A 150 0.79 -4.47 -0.29
C TYR A 150 1.58 -4.99 0.91
N SER A 151 2.63 -4.26 1.31
CA SER A 151 3.53 -4.66 2.40
C SER A 151 4.08 -6.09 2.26
N GLY A 152 4.41 -6.49 1.03
CA GLY A 152 4.92 -7.84 0.72
C GLY A 152 3.87 -8.95 0.81
N LYS A 153 2.57 -8.62 0.91
CA LYS A 153 1.47 -9.60 0.88
C LYS A 153 0.64 -9.42 -0.37
N LEU A 154 0.20 -10.54 -0.94
CA LEU A 154 -0.80 -10.55 -2.00
C LEU A 154 -2.15 -10.22 -1.38
N ILE A 155 -2.88 -9.30 -1.99
CA ILE A 155 -4.23 -8.89 -1.62
C ILE A 155 -5.09 -8.81 -2.87
N PRO A 156 -6.42 -9.00 -2.78
CA PRO A 156 -7.30 -8.72 -3.92
C PRO A 156 -7.17 -7.26 -4.33
N SER A 157 -7.03 -6.99 -5.63
CA SER A 157 -6.97 -5.62 -6.15
C SER A 157 -8.28 -4.88 -5.99
N GLN A 158 -9.39 -5.62 -5.98
CA GLN A 158 -10.74 -5.11 -5.86
C GLN A 158 -11.52 -5.96 -4.87
N ILE A 159 -12.19 -5.33 -3.92
CA ILE A 159 -13.04 -5.99 -2.94
C ILE A 159 -14.45 -5.41 -3.09
N PRO A 160 -15.47 -6.22 -3.43
CA PRO A 160 -16.86 -5.79 -3.45
C PRO A 160 -17.23 -5.17 -2.11
N LEU A 161 -17.90 -4.02 -2.16
CA LEU A 161 -18.11 -3.20 -0.97
C LEU A 161 -19.01 -3.91 0.06
N SER A 162 -19.95 -4.73 -0.40
CA SER A 162 -20.81 -5.59 0.42
C SER A 162 -20.06 -6.71 1.16
N ALA A 163 -18.81 -7.00 0.80
CA ALA A 163 -17.95 -7.90 1.58
C ALA A 163 -17.40 -7.23 2.85
N LEU A 164 -17.42 -5.89 2.91
CA LEU A 164 -16.85 -5.09 4.00
C LEU A 164 -17.92 -4.41 4.84
N ILE A 165 -18.98 -3.90 4.21
CA ILE A 165 -20.05 -3.15 4.86
C ILE A 165 -21.44 -3.58 4.36
N SER A 166 -22.48 -3.17 5.09
CA SER A 166 -23.88 -3.37 4.71
C SER A 166 -24.69 -2.10 4.93
N GLY A 167 -25.90 -2.05 4.40
CA GLY A 167 -26.82 -0.92 4.54
C GLY A 167 -26.92 -0.04 3.30
N PRO A 168 -27.44 1.19 3.42
CA PRO A 168 -27.75 2.04 2.27
C PRO A 168 -26.58 2.37 1.35
N LEU A 169 -25.36 2.44 1.89
CA LEU A 169 -24.13 2.69 1.13
C LEU A 169 -23.88 1.67 0.02
N VAL A 170 -24.38 0.44 0.17
CA VAL A 170 -24.24 -0.67 -0.77
C VAL A 170 -25.59 -1.13 -1.32
N GLY A 171 -26.56 -0.21 -1.37
CA GLY A 171 -27.87 -0.47 -1.96
C GLY A 171 -28.88 -1.16 -1.05
N GLY A 172 -28.60 -1.25 0.25
CA GLY A 172 -29.60 -1.63 1.25
C GLY A 172 -30.69 -0.56 1.44
N PRO A 173 -31.81 -0.89 2.09
CA PRO A 173 -32.90 0.05 2.29
C PRO A 173 -32.55 1.13 3.33
N PHE A 174 -33.10 2.34 3.13
CA PHE A 174 -33.17 3.35 4.19
C PHE A 174 -34.25 3.01 5.22
N THR A 175 -34.37 3.84 6.25
CA THR A 175 -35.45 3.71 7.25
C THR A 175 -36.82 3.90 6.60
N ALA A 176 -37.85 3.31 7.22
CA ALA A 176 -39.21 3.36 6.70
C ALA A 176 -39.68 4.82 6.51
N GLY A 177 -40.20 5.12 5.33
CA GLY A 177 -40.69 6.45 4.96
C GLY A 177 -39.68 7.33 4.22
N ASP A 178 -38.39 6.96 4.23
CA ASP A 178 -37.38 7.61 3.41
C ASP A 178 -37.56 7.21 1.93
N ARG A 179 -37.63 8.22 1.06
CA ARG A 179 -37.82 8.06 -0.39
C ARG A 179 -36.54 8.34 -1.18
N THR A 180 -35.40 8.48 -0.49
CA THR A 180 -34.13 8.74 -1.14
C THR A 180 -33.77 7.57 -2.07
N PRO A 181 -33.32 7.86 -3.31
CA PRO A 181 -32.89 6.80 -4.22
C PRO A 181 -31.81 5.91 -3.59
N LEU A 182 -31.99 4.59 -3.71
CA LEU A 182 -31.02 3.62 -3.21
C LEU A 182 -29.71 3.69 -3.98
N ALA A 183 -28.61 3.38 -3.30
CA ALA A 183 -27.31 3.32 -3.95
C ALA A 183 -27.27 2.21 -5.02
N VAL A 184 -26.52 2.46 -6.09
CA VAL A 184 -26.38 1.56 -7.24
C VAL A 184 -24.92 1.30 -7.56
N HIS A 185 -24.65 0.13 -8.12
CA HIS A 185 -23.30 -0.25 -8.53
C HIS A 185 -22.87 0.52 -9.79
N LYS A 186 -21.59 0.89 -9.88
CA LYS A 186 -21.00 1.64 -11.00
C LYS A 186 -21.32 1.05 -12.38
N LEU A 187 -21.26 -0.28 -12.53
CA LEU A 187 -21.61 -0.94 -13.80
C LEU A 187 -23.08 -0.75 -14.22
N TYR A 188 -23.99 -0.51 -13.28
CA TYR A 188 -25.37 -0.15 -13.62
C TYR A 188 -25.43 1.32 -14.06
N PHE A 189 -24.80 2.23 -13.30
CA PHE A 189 -24.69 3.64 -13.66
C PHE A 189 -24.13 3.82 -15.08
N ASP A 190 -23.07 3.11 -15.45
CA ASP A 190 -22.46 3.20 -16.80
C ASP A 190 -23.40 2.82 -17.94
N LYS A 191 -24.36 1.93 -17.67
CA LYS A 191 -25.37 1.54 -18.66
C LYS A 191 -26.44 2.61 -18.85
N ILE A 192 -26.89 3.23 -17.76
CA ILE A 192 -27.99 4.21 -17.80
C ILE A 192 -27.52 5.65 -18.04
N CYS A 193 -26.25 5.94 -17.75
CA CYS A 193 -25.61 7.24 -17.87
C CYS A 193 -24.34 7.16 -18.74
N PRO A 194 -24.43 6.87 -20.05
CA PRO A 194 -23.25 6.73 -20.91
C PRO A 194 -22.47 8.05 -21.11
N ASN A 195 -23.12 9.20 -20.89
CA ASN A 195 -22.52 10.53 -21.05
C ASN A 195 -22.90 11.42 -19.85
N PRO A 196 -22.34 11.18 -18.65
CA PRO A 196 -22.68 11.98 -17.48
C PRO A 196 -22.09 13.40 -17.61
N THR A 197 -22.71 14.39 -16.94
CA THR A 197 -22.06 15.68 -16.73
C THR A 197 -20.86 15.48 -15.81
N ILE A 198 -19.65 15.71 -16.34
CA ILE A 198 -18.40 15.61 -15.60
C ILE A 198 -18.09 16.96 -14.93
N ILE A 199 -17.90 16.92 -13.61
CA ILE A 199 -17.65 18.07 -12.77
C ILE A 199 -16.20 18.04 -12.27
N ASP A 200 -15.45 19.11 -12.53
CA ASP A 200 -14.19 19.36 -11.85
C ASP A 200 -14.45 19.93 -10.45
N THR A 201 -13.70 19.52 -9.43
CA THR A 201 -13.89 20.03 -8.06
C THR A 201 -13.39 21.46 -7.87
N THR A 202 -12.52 21.97 -8.74
CA THR A 202 -11.84 23.26 -8.59
C THR A 202 -12.81 24.43 -8.44
N PRO A 203 -13.83 24.61 -9.31
CA PRO A 203 -14.77 25.73 -9.19
C PRO A 203 -15.57 25.72 -7.87
N VAL A 204 -15.92 24.54 -7.37
CA VAL A 204 -16.66 24.41 -6.09
C VAL A 204 -15.74 24.73 -4.92
N ARG A 205 -14.48 24.28 -4.94
CA ARG A 205 -13.48 24.60 -3.92
C ARG A 205 -13.15 26.09 -3.88
N GLU A 206 -13.02 26.73 -5.04
CA GLU A 206 -12.82 28.18 -5.15
C GLU A 206 -13.99 28.99 -4.55
N THR A 207 -15.22 28.43 -4.55
CA THR A 207 -16.38 29.06 -3.91
C THR A 207 -16.28 29.04 -2.38
N ILE A 208 -15.65 28.02 -1.80
CA ILE A 208 -15.44 27.91 -0.35
C ILE A 208 -14.41 28.94 0.13
N ASN A 209 -13.33 29.13 -0.66
CA ASN A 209 -12.28 30.14 -0.45
C ASN A 209 -11.77 30.26 1.01
N ASP A 210 -11.67 29.14 1.71
CA ASP A 210 -11.19 29.05 3.09
C ASP A 210 -10.52 27.69 3.30
N GLU A 211 -9.22 27.70 3.58
CA GLU A 211 -8.43 26.51 3.86
C GLU A 211 -8.83 25.83 5.18
N ASN A 212 -9.46 26.57 6.10
CA ASN A 212 -9.94 26.07 7.39
C ASN A 212 -11.45 25.83 7.41
N ALA A 213 -12.08 25.76 6.22
CA ALA A 213 -13.49 25.51 6.11
C ALA A 213 -13.89 24.22 6.85
N SER A 214 -14.95 24.32 7.66
CA SER A 214 -15.48 23.16 8.35
C SER A 214 -16.00 22.11 7.35
N ALA A 215 -15.98 20.83 7.74
CA ALA A 215 -16.57 19.76 6.92
C ALA A 215 -18.04 20.02 6.58
N LEU A 216 -18.79 20.68 7.48
CA LEU A 216 -20.19 21.08 7.23
C LEU A 216 -20.30 22.17 6.15
N THR A 217 -19.37 23.13 6.14
CA THR A 217 -19.31 24.15 5.09
C THR A 217 -19.06 23.50 3.74
N ILE A 218 -18.04 22.62 3.64
CA ILE A 218 -17.72 21.88 2.42
C ILE A 218 -18.93 21.06 1.94
N LEU A 219 -19.56 20.31 2.86
CA LEU A 219 -20.75 19.49 2.58
C LEU A 219 -21.89 20.34 1.99
N ASN A 220 -22.24 21.45 2.64
CA ASN A 220 -23.36 22.29 2.21
C ASN A 220 -23.08 22.95 0.86
N THR A 221 -21.86 23.45 0.62
CA THR A 221 -21.49 24.03 -0.67
C THR A 221 -21.61 23.01 -1.81
N TRP A 222 -21.17 21.77 -1.59
CA TRP A 222 -21.32 20.70 -2.57
C TRP A 222 -22.78 20.31 -2.80
N VAL A 223 -23.58 20.22 -1.73
CA VAL A 223 -25.02 19.92 -1.82
C VAL A 223 -25.75 20.99 -2.64
N ASP A 224 -25.50 22.27 -2.38
CA ASP A 224 -26.15 23.37 -3.08
C ASP A 224 -25.76 23.39 -4.56
N PHE A 225 -24.46 23.19 -4.85
CA PHE A 225 -23.96 23.06 -6.21
C PHE A 225 -24.64 21.90 -6.96
N LEU A 226 -24.70 20.71 -6.37
CA LEU A 226 -25.29 19.52 -7.01
C LEU A 226 -26.80 19.61 -7.21
N ARG A 227 -27.51 20.32 -6.32
CA ARG A 227 -28.94 20.60 -6.45
C ARG A 227 -29.24 21.56 -7.59
N SER A 228 -28.32 22.47 -7.91
CA SER A 228 -28.46 23.38 -9.05
C SER A 228 -28.36 22.65 -10.41
N ILE A 229 -27.79 21.44 -10.44
CA ILE A 229 -27.62 20.66 -11.66
C ILE A 229 -28.92 19.91 -12.01
N ALA A 230 -29.48 20.24 -13.18
CA ALA A 230 -30.67 19.57 -13.70
C ALA A 230 -30.38 18.12 -14.14
N ASP A 231 -29.20 17.87 -14.71
CA ASP A 231 -28.79 16.56 -15.23
C ASP A 231 -28.91 15.45 -14.14
N PRO A 232 -29.65 14.36 -14.42
CA PRO A 232 -29.72 13.23 -13.50
C PRO A 232 -28.39 12.48 -13.38
N CYS A 233 -27.51 12.52 -14.37
CA CYS A 233 -26.25 11.78 -14.39
C CYS A 233 -25.07 12.73 -14.12
N VAL A 234 -24.52 12.70 -12.90
CA VAL A 234 -23.36 13.51 -12.54
C VAL A 234 -22.19 12.62 -12.16
N GLU A 235 -21.01 12.95 -12.69
CA GLU A 235 -19.73 12.36 -12.34
C GLU A 235 -18.77 13.44 -11.84
N ILE A 236 -18.13 13.22 -10.69
CA ILE A 236 -16.98 14.02 -10.27
C ILE A 236 -15.74 13.48 -10.98
N SER A 237 -15.00 14.35 -11.65
CA SER A 237 -13.83 14.03 -12.45
C SER A 237 -12.81 13.24 -11.65
N ARG A 238 -12.28 12.16 -12.22
CA ARG A 238 -11.20 11.36 -11.63
C ARG A 238 -9.93 12.17 -11.37
N TYR A 239 -9.66 13.17 -12.20
CA TYR A 239 -8.40 13.90 -12.22
C TYR A 239 -8.43 15.18 -11.37
N SER A 240 -9.58 15.51 -10.78
CA SER A 240 -9.69 16.64 -9.88
C SER A 240 -9.36 16.24 -8.44
N SER A 241 -9.02 17.23 -7.59
CA SER A 241 -8.76 17.01 -6.17
C SER A 241 -9.93 16.32 -5.47
N ARG A 242 -9.68 15.57 -4.39
CA ARG A 242 -10.75 14.98 -3.57
C ARG A 242 -11.69 16.09 -3.04
N ILE A 243 -12.96 15.73 -2.82
CA ILE A 243 -13.94 16.63 -2.22
C ILE A 243 -13.55 16.96 -0.78
N PHE A 244 -13.24 15.92 0.00
CA PHE A 244 -12.73 16.04 1.35
C PHE A 244 -11.24 15.71 1.35
N ASP A 245 -10.45 16.61 1.92
CA ASP A 245 -9.03 16.43 2.14
C ASP A 245 -8.80 16.39 3.65
N TYR A 246 -8.18 15.31 4.12
CA TYR A 246 -7.90 15.00 5.52
C TYR A 246 -6.46 14.51 5.66
#